data_AF-A0A926ZZB4-F1
#
_entry.id   AF-A0A926ZZB4-F1
#
_cell.length_a   1.000
_cell.length_b   1.000
_cell.length_c   1.000
_cell.angle_alpha   90.00
_cell.angle_beta   90.00
_cell.angle_gamma   90.00
#
_symmetry.space_group_name_H-M   'P 1'
#
loop_
_entity.id
_entity.type
_entity.pdbx_description
1 polymer ?
#
loop_
_entity_poly.entity_id
_entity_poly.type
_entity_poly.pdbx_seq_one_letter_code
_entity_poly.pdbx_strand_id
1 'polypeptide(L)'
;MKKPKCDPDAGFSLLEVLVAILIVTFFTAVAMQMVVISAAFKAKAKVYTTATNLIQKDLENIRNLAIQYKFPTLSSVPSAGTITLSSTEGLLNGEKIQFQGTPDVYTLTISGATTTISPVINKVPASNATTVSNTSCSATSANSDKGLANRLMTSPSLVATVSGSATTISGIAYKPVLGANPYVIPTTQKKLWLMRNDSYNFTGSVAPYDVLRVNYLVVKDNNGSPSTNIIAKLSSEVIPYASFQCIK
;
A
#
# COMPACT_ATOMS: atom_id res chain seq x y z
N MET A 1 79.83 -34.99 -15.31
CA MET A 1 78.67 -34.71 -14.44
C MET A 1 78.92 -33.40 -13.70
N LYS A 2 78.22 -32.31 -14.06
CA LYS A 2 78.31 -31.01 -13.38
C LYS A 2 77.51 -31.10 -12.08
N LYS A 3 78.18 -30.91 -10.93
CA LYS A 3 77.52 -30.87 -9.63
C LYS A 3 76.56 -29.68 -9.57
N PRO A 4 75.33 -29.83 -9.03
CA PRO A 4 74.44 -28.68 -8.81
C PRO A 4 75.12 -27.73 -7.81
N LYS A 5 75.21 -26.44 -8.15
CA LYS A 5 75.58 -25.39 -7.19
C LYS A 5 74.42 -25.27 -6.21
N CYS A 6 74.64 -25.57 -4.94
CA CYS A 6 73.77 -25.06 -3.88
C CYS A 6 74.13 -23.58 -3.69
N ASP A 7 73.21 -22.69 -4.05
CA ASP A 7 73.33 -21.28 -3.70
C ASP A 7 73.15 -21.12 -2.19
N PRO A 8 74.12 -20.52 -1.48
CA PRO A 8 74.04 -20.28 -0.04
C PRO A 8 72.97 -19.24 0.35
N ASP A 9 72.32 -18.59 -0.63
CA ASP A 9 71.19 -17.68 -0.43
C ASP A 9 69.82 -18.40 -0.42
N ALA A 10 69.78 -19.74 -0.49
CA ALA A 10 68.55 -20.53 -0.51
C ALA A 10 67.97 -20.86 0.89
N GLY A 11 68.15 -19.97 1.88
CA GLY A 11 67.63 -20.15 3.24
C GLY A 11 66.83 -18.93 3.70
N PHE A 12 65.56 -19.13 4.10
CA PHE A 12 64.73 -18.07 4.68
C PHE A 12 65.39 -17.48 5.94
N SER A 13 65.68 -16.17 5.91
CA SER A 13 66.21 -15.45 7.08
C SER A 13 65.12 -15.32 8.15
N LEU A 14 65.45 -15.59 9.42
CA LEU A 14 64.52 -15.45 10.55
C LEU A 14 63.91 -14.04 10.65
N LEU A 15 64.68 -13.00 10.25
CA LEU A 15 64.20 -11.62 10.22
C LEU A 15 63.09 -11.43 9.17
N GLU A 16 63.26 -12.01 7.99
CA GLU A 16 62.29 -11.93 6.91
C GLU A 16 60.98 -12.63 7.29
N VAL A 17 61.09 -13.79 7.94
CA VAL A 17 59.92 -14.52 8.47
C VAL A 17 59.19 -13.70 9.53
N LEU A 18 59.91 -13.02 10.44
CA LEU A 18 59.31 -12.18 11.49
C LEU A 18 58.58 -10.97 10.89
N VAL A 19 59.19 -10.29 9.91
CA VAL A 19 58.56 -9.16 9.20
C VAL A 19 57.32 -9.64 8.42
N ALA A 20 57.39 -10.80 7.76
CA ALA A 20 56.26 -11.38 7.04
C ALA A 20 55.09 -11.70 7.98
N ILE A 21 55.35 -12.31 9.15
CA ILE A 21 54.32 -12.60 10.16
C ILE A 21 53.68 -11.30 10.68
N LEU A 22 54.48 -10.27 10.95
CA LEU A 22 53.98 -8.98 11.42
C LEU A 22 53.04 -8.33 10.38
N ILE A 23 53.45 -8.33 9.11
CA ILE A 23 52.65 -7.78 8.01
C ILE A 23 51.34 -8.57 7.85
N VAL A 24 51.39 -9.91 7.82
CA VAL A 24 50.19 -10.75 7.68
C VAL A 24 49.24 -10.56 8.86
N THR A 25 49.75 -10.45 10.08
CA THR A 25 48.92 -10.24 11.29
C THR A 25 48.21 -8.90 11.24
N PHE A 26 48.89 -7.84 10.80
CA PHE A 26 48.26 -6.53 10.63
C PHE A 26 47.17 -6.56 9.56
N PHE A 27 47.46 -7.13 8.39
CA PHE A 27 46.48 -7.23 7.30
C PHE A 27 45.26 -8.07 7.70
N THR A 28 45.46 -9.21 8.35
CA THR A 28 44.36 -10.08 8.80
C THR A 28 43.50 -9.41 9.87
N ALA A 29 44.11 -8.68 10.82
CA ALA A 29 43.37 -7.93 11.83
C ALA A 29 42.48 -6.85 11.21
N VAL A 30 43.02 -6.07 10.26
CA VAL A 30 42.25 -5.06 9.53
C VAL A 30 41.15 -5.70 8.68
N ALA A 31 41.44 -6.79 7.97
CA ALA A 31 40.46 -7.51 7.16
C ALA A 31 39.28 -8.02 8.00
N MET A 32 39.55 -8.58 9.19
CA MET A 32 38.50 -9.06 10.09
C MET A 32 37.58 -7.93 10.56
N GLN A 33 38.13 -6.75 10.86
CA GLN A 33 37.34 -5.58 11.22
C GLN A 33 36.43 -5.11 10.07
N MET A 34 36.97 -5.07 8.84
CA MET A 34 36.21 -4.69 7.65
C MET A 34 35.06 -5.65 7.37
N VAL A 35 35.26 -6.96 7.56
CA VAL A 35 34.19 -7.97 7.43
C VAL A 35 33.06 -7.70 8.42
N VAL A 36 33.35 -7.42 9.68
CA VAL A 36 32.32 -7.13 10.70
C VAL A 36 31.52 -5.88 10.36
N ILE A 37 32.20 -4.81 9.95
CA ILE A 37 31.54 -3.56 9.54
C ILE A 37 30.62 -3.79 8.33
N SER A 38 31.10 -4.56 7.33
CA SER A 38 30.30 -4.90 6.15
C SER A 38 29.04 -5.72 6.51
N ALA A 39 29.16 -6.65 7.46
CA ALA A 39 28.04 -7.45 7.94
C ALA A 39 27.02 -6.57 8.67
N ALA A 40 27.47 -5.60 9.48
CA ALA A 40 26.60 -4.65 10.15
C ALA A 40 25.84 -3.76 9.14
N PHE A 41 26.52 -3.23 8.12
CA PHE A 41 25.86 -2.45 7.07
C PHE A 41 24.90 -3.29 6.25
N LYS A 42 25.25 -4.53 5.90
CA LYS A 42 24.35 -5.46 5.21
C LYS A 42 23.10 -5.74 6.03
N ALA A 43 23.23 -5.95 7.34
CA ALA A 43 22.09 -6.17 8.23
C ALA A 43 21.19 -4.93 8.33
N LYS A 44 21.77 -3.72 8.35
CA LYS A 44 21.04 -2.45 8.33
C LYS A 44 20.32 -2.25 6.99
N ALA A 45 21.02 -2.45 5.87
CA ALA A 45 20.46 -2.35 4.53
C ALA A 45 19.27 -3.31 4.34
N LYS A 46 19.38 -4.56 4.81
CA LYS A 46 18.28 -5.53 4.76
C LYS A 46 17.01 -5.02 5.45
N VAL A 47 17.15 -4.37 6.62
CA VAL A 47 16.01 -3.79 7.34
C VAL A 47 15.32 -2.70 6.51
N TYR A 48 16.09 -1.81 5.87
CA TYR A 48 15.53 -0.76 5.02
C TYR A 48 14.86 -1.33 3.78
N THR A 49 15.51 -2.26 3.08
CA THR A 49 14.93 -2.91 1.88
C THR A 49 13.66 -3.69 2.23
N THR A 50 13.63 -4.39 3.37
CA THR A 50 12.40 -5.05 3.82
C THR A 50 11.31 -4.05 4.13
N ALA A 51 11.62 -2.95 4.82
CA ALA A 51 10.64 -1.91 5.13
C ALA A 51 10.02 -1.31 3.85
N THR A 52 10.82 -1.01 2.83
CA THR A 52 10.32 -0.49 1.55
C THR A 52 9.47 -1.52 0.81
N ASN A 53 9.87 -2.79 0.81
CA ASN A 53 9.12 -3.85 0.14
C ASN A 53 7.76 -4.11 0.82
N LEU A 54 7.68 -4.00 2.14
CA LEU A 54 6.41 -4.12 2.89
C LEU A 54 5.44 -3.01 2.49
N ILE A 55 5.92 -1.77 2.41
CA ILE A 55 5.11 -0.63 1.96
C ILE A 55 4.65 -0.82 0.51
N GLN A 56 5.56 -1.19 -0.39
CA GLN A 56 5.25 -1.39 -1.80
C GLN A 56 4.19 -2.48 -1.99
N LYS A 57 4.33 -3.60 -1.29
CA LYS A 57 3.36 -4.71 -1.36
C LYS A 57 1.94 -4.27 -0.97
N ASP A 58 1.80 -3.52 0.12
CA ASP A 58 0.46 -3.04 0.49
C ASP A 58 -0.04 -1.96 -0.47
N LEU A 59 0.83 -1.04 -0.91
CA LEU A 59 0.44 -0.01 -1.88
C LEU A 59 -0.05 -0.61 -3.21
N GLU A 60 0.60 -1.67 -3.69
CA GLU A 60 0.16 -2.44 -4.86
C GLU A 60 -1.20 -3.08 -4.63
N ASN A 61 -1.46 -3.61 -3.43
CA ASN A 61 -2.77 -4.15 -3.07
C ASN A 61 -3.85 -3.05 -3.12
N ILE A 62 -3.59 -1.86 -2.55
CA ILE A 62 -4.53 -0.72 -2.62
C ILE A 62 -4.77 -0.30 -4.07
N ARG A 63 -3.71 -0.20 -4.87
CA ARG A 63 -3.83 0.14 -6.30
C ARG A 63 -4.64 -0.89 -7.06
N ASN A 64 -4.44 -2.18 -6.80
CA ASN A 64 -5.20 -3.25 -7.43
C ASN A 64 -6.70 -3.15 -7.09
N LEU A 65 -7.05 -2.86 -5.82
CA LEU A 65 -8.43 -2.63 -5.41
C LEU A 65 -9.01 -1.36 -6.04
N ALA A 66 -8.21 -0.29 -6.15
CA ALA A 66 -8.62 0.96 -6.77
C ALA A 66 -8.91 0.81 -8.27
N ILE A 67 -8.14 -0.01 -8.99
CA ILE A 67 -8.36 -0.33 -10.41
C ILE A 67 -9.63 -1.14 -10.60
N GLN A 68 -9.91 -2.08 -9.69
CA GLN A 68 -11.13 -2.89 -9.73
C GLN A 68 -12.39 -2.10 -9.38
N TYR A 69 -12.25 -1.03 -8.59
CA TYR A 69 -13.36 -0.17 -8.18
C TYR A 69 -13.85 0.70 -9.36
N LYS A 70 -14.89 0.20 -10.03
CA LYS A 70 -15.55 0.83 -11.19
C LYS A 70 -17.06 0.85 -10.99
N PHE A 71 -17.73 1.80 -11.64
CA PHE A 71 -19.17 1.86 -11.69
C PHE A 71 -19.77 0.78 -12.61
N PRO A 72 -20.96 0.26 -12.29
CA PRO A 72 -21.60 -0.78 -13.07
C PRO A 72 -22.20 -0.26 -14.39
N THR A 73 -22.45 -1.18 -15.31
CA THR A 73 -23.14 -0.92 -16.59
C THR A 73 -24.53 -1.54 -16.58
N LEU A 74 -25.43 -1.01 -17.41
CA LEU A 74 -26.72 -1.64 -17.67
C LEU A 74 -26.55 -2.97 -18.40
N SER A 75 -27.11 -4.04 -17.84
CA SER A 75 -27.11 -5.39 -18.43
C SER A 75 -28.19 -5.58 -19.50
N SER A 76 -29.24 -4.75 -19.46
CA SER A 76 -30.34 -4.76 -20.42
C SER A 76 -30.91 -3.35 -20.59
N VAL A 77 -31.67 -3.15 -21.66
CA VAL A 77 -32.48 -1.94 -21.81
C VAL A 77 -33.44 -1.86 -20.62
N PRO A 78 -33.47 -0.73 -19.90
CA PRO A 78 -34.30 -0.62 -18.70
C PRO A 78 -35.78 -0.54 -19.08
N SER A 79 -36.62 -1.24 -18.30
CA SER A 79 -38.08 -1.18 -18.40
C SER A 79 -38.62 -0.30 -17.27
N ALA A 80 -39.70 0.43 -17.51
CA ALA A 80 -40.25 1.50 -16.65
C ALA A 80 -39.99 1.31 -15.13
N GLY A 81 -38.99 2.03 -14.61
CA GLY A 81 -38.68 2.13 -13.17
C GLY A 81 -37.80 1.02 -12.59
N THR A 82 -37.51 -0.04 -13.36
CA THR A 82 -36.62 -1.14 -12.94
C THR A 82 -35.41 -1.23 -13.85
N ILE A 83 -34.23 -1.34 -13.25
CA ILE A 83 -32.97 -1.51 -13.98
C ILE A 83 -32.31 -2.82 -13.57
N THR A 84 -31.58 -3.42 -14.50
CA THR A 84 -30.71 -4.57 -14.21
C THR A 84 -29.29 -4.13 -14.45
N LEU A 85 -28.49 -4.09 -13.38
CA LEU A 85 -27.08 -3.71 -13.43
C LEU A 85 -26.18 -4.96 -13.50
N SER A 86 -24.97 -4.78 -14.02
CA SER A 86 -23.94 -5.84 -14.03
C SER A 86 -23.45 -6.18 -12.61
N SER A 87 -23.50 -5.21 -11.71
CA SER A 87 -23.23 -5.34 -10.28
C SER A 87 -23.84 -4.14 -9.53
N THR A 88 -23.96 -4.24 -8.21
CA THR A 88 -24.30 -3.10 -7.33
C THR A 88 -23.05 -2.53 -6.64
N GLU A 89 -21.87 -3.03 -6.99
CA GLU A 89 -20.62 -2.58 -6.40
C GLU A 89 -20.39 -1.09 -6.69
N GLY A 90 -19.92 -0.39 -5.66
CA GLY A 90 -19.68 1.05 -5.74
C GLY A 90 -20.94 1.91 -5.76
N LEU A 91 -22.13 1.34 -5.57
CA LEU A 91 -23.40 2.03 -5.37
C LEU A 91 -24.00 1.69 -3.99
N LEU A 92 -24.69 2.65 -3.37
CA LEU A 92 -25.43 2.48 -2.12
C LEU A 92 -26.93 2.66 -2.36
N ASN A 93 -27.72 2.07 -1.46
CA ASN A 93 -29.15 2.32 -1.43
C ASN A 93 -29.45 3.80 -1.13
N GLY A 94 -30.39 4.39 -1.85
CA GLY A 94 -30.73 5.83 -1.76
C GLY A 94 -29.76 6.76 -2.47
N GLU A 95 -28.81 6.24 -3.26
CA GLU A 95 -27.80 7.05 -3.94
C GLU A 95 -28.34 7.72 -5.21
N LYS A 96 -27.89 8.96 -5.46
CA LYS A 96 -28.16 9.63 -6.74
C LYS A 96 -27.19 9.14 -7.81
N ILE A 97 -27.74 8.60 -8.89
CA ILE A 97 -27.02 8.06 -10.05
C ILE A 97 -27.42 8.78 -11.33
N GLN A 98 -26.57 8.69 -12.35
CA GLN A 98 -26.80 9.26 -13.68
C GLN A 98 -26.26 8.27 -14.72
N PHE A 99 -26.98 8.09 -15.83
CA PHE A 99 -26.49 7.27 -16.94
C PHE A 99 -25.71 8.11 -17.92
N GLN A 100 -24.61 7.57 -18.45
CA GLN A 100 -23.87 8.24 -19.53
C GLN A 100 -24.79 8.57 -20.71
N GLY A 101 -24.69 9.81 -21.21
CA GLY A 101 -25.51 10.31 -22.33
C GLY A 101 -26.90 10.82 -21.94
N THR A 102 -27.25 10.83 -20.65
CA THR A 102 -28.49 11.41 -20.13
C THR A 102 -28.20 12.50 -19.09
N PRO A 103 -28.92 13.63 -19.09
CA PRO A 103 -28.79 14.65 -18.06
C PRO A 103 -29.55 14.31 -16.76
N ASP A 104 -30.42 13.31 -16.81
CA ASP A 104 -31.35 13.00 -15.74
C ASP A 104 -30.66 12.27 -14.58
N VAL A 105 -30.97 12.71 -13.36
CA VAL A 105 -30.45 12.12 -12.11
C VAL A 105 -31.56 11.31 -11.45
N TYR A 106 -31.23 10.08 -11.08
CA TYR A 106 -32.15 9.10 -10.52
C TYR A 106 -31.72 8.72 -9.10
N THR A 107 -32.67 8.41 -8.23
CA THR A 107 -32.42 7.84 -6.90
C THR A 107 -32.51 6.32 -7.00
N LEU A 108 -31.43 5.63 -6.65
CA LEU A 108 -31.34 4.18 -6.67
C LEU A 108 -31.94 3.58 -5.40
N THR A 109 -32.80 2.58 -5.56
CA THR A 109 -33.25 1.72 -4.46
C THR A 109 -32.79 0.29 -4.72
N ILE A 110 -32.02 -0.28 -3.80
CA ILE A 110 -31.51 -1.65 -3.86
C ILE A 110 -32.28 -2.49 -2.83
N SER A 111 -33.07 -3.45 -3.31
CA SER A 111 -33.83 -4.39 -2.47
C SER A 111 -33.53 -5.83 -2.92
N GLY A 112 -32.62 -6.50 -2.21
CA GLY A 112 -32.16 -7.84 -2.55
C GLY A 112 -31.56 -7.89 -3.96
N ALA A 113 -32.14 -8.71 -4.84
CA ALA A 113 -31.71 -8.85 -6.23
C ALA A 113 -32.30 -7.79 -7.19
N THR A 114 -33.18 -6.92 -6.69
CA THR A 114 -33.87 -5.92 -7.52
C THR A 114 -33.31 -4.53 -7.29
N THR A 115 -33.04 -3.82 -8.39
CA THR A 115 -32.62 -2.42 -8.39
C THR A 115 -33.66 -1.58 -9.11
N THR A 116 -34.30 -0.67 -8.38
CA THR A 116 -35.29 0.26 -8.92
C THR A 116 -34.79 1.69 -8.85
N ILE A 117 -35.40 2.56 -9.63
CA ILE A 117 -35.01 3.97 -9.71
C ILE A 117 -36.23 4.88 -9.67
N SER A 118 -36.03 6.07 -9.10
CA SER A 118 -37.02 7.15 -9.09
C SER A 118 -36.37 8.48 -9.45
N PRO A 119 -36.93 9.27 -10.38
CA PRO A 119 -38.16 9.04 -11.14
C PRO A 119 -38.03 7.92 -12.20
N VAL A 120 -39.14 7.53 -12.83
CA VAL A 120 -39.11 6.56 -13.96
C VAL A 120 -38.34 7.15 -15.14
N ILE A 121 -37.60 6.31 -15.88
CA ILE A 121 -36.81 6.73 -17.03
C ILE A 121 -37.74 7.29 -18.13
N ASN A 122 -37.54 8.57 -18.46
CA ASN A 122 -38.25 9.24 -19.56
C ASN A 122 -37.47 9.12 -20.89
N LYS A 123 -36.13 9.05 -20.82
CA LYS A 123 -35.25 8.85 -21.97
C LYS A 123 -34.44 7.57 -21.78
N VAL A 124 -34.78 6.54 -22.55
CA VAL A 124 -34.15 5.21 -22.44
C VAL A 124 -32.65 5.33 -22.76
N PRO A 125 -31.75 5.07 -21.80
CA PRO A 125 -30.31 5.00 -22.07
C PRO A 125 -29.98 3.78 -22.93
N ALA A 126 -28.86 3.83 -23.65
CA ALA A 126 -28.39 2.69 -24.44
C ALA A 126 -28.16 1.44 -23.57
N SER A 127 -28.40 0.25 -24.12
CA SER A 127 -27.91 -0.99 -23.51
C SER A 127 -26.39 -0.88 -23.37
N ASN A 128 -25.83 -1.22 -22.20
CA ASN A 128 -24.43 -1.00 -21.76
C ASN A 128 -24.07 0.36 -21.15
N ALA A 129 -25.00 1.33 -21.05
CA ALA A 129 -24.64 2.63 -20.48
C ALA A 129 -24.07 2.51 -19.06
N THR A 130 -22.96 3.20 -18.79
CA THR A 130 -22.35 3.24 -17.46
C THR A 130 -23.23 4.05 -16.51
N THR A 131 -23.47 3.48 -15.33
CA THR A 131 -24.27 4.08 -14.26
C THR A 131 -23.34 4.76 -13.27
N VAL A 132 -23.21 6.08 -13.39
CA VAL A 132 -22.28 6.86 -12.58
C VAL A 132 -22.95 7.30 -11.30
N SER A 133 -22.28 7.17 -10.15
CA SER A 133 -22.76 7.80 -8.94
C SER A 133 -22.52 9.31 -8.99
N ASN A 134 -23.60 10.07 -9.06
CA ASN A 134 -23.50 11.53 -8.90
C ASN A 134 -23.10 11.88 -7.45
N THR A 135 -23.59 11.13 -6.46
CA THR A 135 -23.31 11.38 -5.04
C THR A 135 -21.82 11.28 -4.70
N SER A 136 -21.13 10.24 -5.19
CA SER A 136 -19.73 9.99 -4.88
C SER A 136 -18.79 10.81 -5.78
N CYS A 137 -19.23 11.15 -6.99
CA CYS A 137 -18.48 11.99 -7.93
C CYS A 137 -18.58 13.50 -7.60
N SER A 138 -19.69 13.96 -7.04
CA SER A 138 -19.91 15.36 -6.62
C SER A 138 -19.73 15.58 -5.12
N ALA A 139 -18.99 14.68 -4.48
CA ALA A 139 -18.61 14.75 -3.08
C ALA A 139 -18.15 16.16 -2.68
N THR A 140 -18.78 16.75 -1.66
CA THR A 140 -18.35 18.04 -1.06
C THR A 140 -17.84 17.87 0.37
N SER A 141 -17.84 16.63 0.88
CA SER A 141 -17.39 16.29 2.23
C SER A 141 -16.74 14.91 2.25
N ALA A 142 -15.86 14.71 3.22
CA ALA A 142 -15.11 13.47 3.40
C ALA A 142 -15.90 12.39 4.18
N ASN A 143 -17.23 12.50 4.22
CA ASN A 143 -18.09 11.59 4.97
C ASN A 143 -17.97 10.15 4.44
N SER A 144 -18.20 9.19 5.35
CA SER A 144 -18.08 7.74 5.12
C SER A 144 -18.90 7.21 3.93
N ASP A 145 -19.86 7.99 3.44
CA ASP A 145 -20.81 7.55 2.42
C ASP A 145 -20.71 8.36 1.12
N LYS A 146 -19.90 9.44 1.11
CA LYS A 146 -20.04 10.55 0.15
C LYS A 146 -18.76 10.92 -0.60
N GLY A 147 -17.80 10.01 -0.79
CA GLY A 147 -16.63 10.25 -1.67
C GLY A 147 -15.97 8.96 -2.12
N LEU A 148 -15.44 8.94 -3.34
CA LEU A 148 -14.83 7.75 -3.96
C LEU A 148 -13.63 7.22 -3.17
N ALA A 149 -12.75 8.12 -2.71
CA ALA A 149 -11.60 7.77 -1.89
C ALA A 149 -12.01 7.03 -0.61
N ASN A 150 -13.05 7.55 0.04
CA ASN A 150 -13.55 7.00 1.27
C ASN A 150 -14.30 5.66 1.03
N ARG A 151 -15.08 5.54 -0.06
CA ARG A 151 -15.74 4.28 -0.43
C ARG A 151 -14.75 3.16 -0.70
N LEU A 152 -13.63 3.46 -1.32
CA LEU A 152 -12.54 2.52 -1.50
C LEU A 152 -11.98 2.06 -0.14
N MET A 153 -11.88 2.96 0.85
CA MET A 153 -11.37 2.61 2.18
C MET A 153 -12.33 1.80 3.03
N THR A 154 -13.63 2.01 2.89
CA THR A 154 -14.66 1.20 3.55
C THR A 154 -14.91 -0.13 2.84
N SER A 155 -14.22 -0.40 1.72
CA SER A 155 -14.36 -1.67 1.02
C SER A 155 -13.93 -2.82 1.96
N PRO A 156 -14.70 -3.92 2.04
CA PRO A 156 -14.37 -5.04 2.94
C PRO A 156 -12.94 -5.57 2.75
N SER A 157 -12.47 -5.58 1.50
CA SER A 157 -11.12 -6.05 1.14
C SER A 157 -10.01 -5.16 1.68
N LEU A 158 -10.22 -3.84 1.80
CA LEU A 158 -9.22 -2.93 2.36
C LEU A 158 -9.31 -2.82 3.88
N VAL A 159 -10.51 -2.87 4.45
CA VAL A 159 -10.70 -2.89 5.91
C VAL A 159 -10.08 -4.15 6.51
N ALA A 160 -10.17 -5.29 5.83
CA ALA A 160 -9.57 -6.55 6.28
C ALA A 160 -8.03 -6.50 6.38
N THR A 161 -7.36 -5.59 5.66
CA THR A 161 -5.90 -5.46 5.77
C THR A 161 -5.48 -4.64 6.98
N VAL A 162 -6.35 -3.79 7.54
CA VAL A 162 -5.98 -2.96 8.70
C VAL A 162 -6.73 -3.38 9.94
N SER A 163 -6.00 -3.80 10.98
CA SER A 163 -6.60 -4.27 12.23
C SER A 163 -5.76 -3.90 13.43
N GLY A 164 -6.37 -3.84 14.62
CA GLY A 164 -5.70 -3.48 15.88
C GLY A 164 -5.89 -2.02 16.30
N SER A 165 -5.39 -1.71 17.51
CA SER A 165 -5.48 -0.37 18.10
C SER A 165 -4.60 0.62 17.34
N ALA A 166 -5.10 1.84 17.17
CA ALA A 166 -4.32 2.90 16.56
C ALA A 166 -3.20 3.35 17.52
N THR A 167 -1.99 3.49 17.00
CA THR A 167 -0.85 4.07 17.72
C THR A 167 -0.58 5.46 17.15
N THR A 168 -0.50 6.45 18.04
CA THR A 168 -0.20 7.84 17.66
C THR A 168 1.30 8.05 17.58
N ILE A 169 1.80 8.42 16.41
CA ILE A 169 3.22 8.71 16.18
C ILE A 169 3.31 10.08 15.52
N SER A 170 4.04 11.01 16.15
CA SER A 170 4.14 12.41 15.70
C SER A 170 2.78 13.10 15.54
N GLY A 171 1.84 12.84 16.46
CA GLY A 171 0.48 13.43 16.44
C GLY A 171 -0.49 12.81 15.43
N ILE A 172 -0.07 11.79 14.68
CA ILE A 172 -0.88 11.12 13.66
C ILE A 172 -1.17 9.68 14.12
N ALA A 173 -2.44 9.27 14.05
CA ALA A 173 -2.86 7.91 14.40
C ALA A 173 -2.65 6.94 13.21
N TYR A 174 -1.92 5.86 13.46
CA TYR A 174 -1.68 4.79 12.47
C TYR A 174 -2.18 3.45 13.00
N LYS A 175 -2.68 2.60 12.12
CA LYS A 175 -3.11 1.23 12.42
C LYS A 175 -2.24 0.20 11.67
N PRO A 176 -2.02 -1.01 12.21
CA PRO A 176 -1.20 -2.02 11.53
C PRO A 176 -1.92 -2.71 10.35
N VAL A 177 -1.15 -3.11 9.32
CA VAL A 177 -1.62 -3.48 7.96
C VAL A 177 -1.61 -5.00 7.66
N LEU A 178 -1.24 -5.85 8.62
CA LEU A 178 -1.09 -7.29 8.40
C LEU A 178 -1.59 -8.12 9.58
N GLY A 179 -2.62 -7.63 10.27
CA GLY A 179 -2.98 -8.12 11.60
C GLY A 179 -2.32 -7.33 12.72
N ALA A 180 -2.66 -7.66 13.96
CA ALA A 180 -2.01 -7.12 15.17
C ALA A 180 -0.64 -7.78 15.45
N ASN A 181 0.14 -8.11 14.41
CA ASN A 181 1.43 -8.81 14.54
C ASN A 181 2.54 -8.13 13.73
N PRO A 182 3.80 -8.13 14.23
CA PRO A 182 4.94 -7.62 13.49
C PRO A 182 5.42 -8.62 12.42
N TYR A 183 5.95 -8.09 11.33
CA TYR A 183 6.69 -8.85 10.33
C TYR A 183 8.09 -9.21 10.84
N VAL A 184 8.42 -10.51 10.83
CA VAL A 184 9.76 -11.00 11.17
C VAL A 184 10.61 -11.03 9.92
N ILE A 185 11.72 -10.29 9.90
CA ILE A 185 12.63 -10.29 8.76
C ILE A 185 13.32 -11.66 8.69
N PRO A 186 13.18 -12.43 7.58
CA PRO A 186 13.77 -13.75 7.47
C PRO A 186 15.27 -13.73 7.74
N THR A 187 15.80 -14.77 8.39
CA THR A 187 17.22 -14.92 8.79
C THR A 187 17.71 -13.91 9.83
N THR A 188 16.83 -13.07 10.38
CA THR A 188 17.16 -12.16 11.49
C THR A 188 16.08 -12.25 12.56
N GLN A 189 16.41 -11.91 13.81
CA GLN A 189 15.40 -11.82 14.87
C GLN A 189 14.73 -10.43 14.95
N LYS A 190 14.95 -9.57 13.93
CA LYS A 190 14.38 -8.22 13.90
C LYS A 190 12.93 -8.27 13.44
N LYS A 191 12.08 -7.52 14.15
CA LYS A 191 10.64 -7.43 13.94
C LYS A 191 10.25 -6.01 13.56
N LEU A 192 9.40 -5.88 12.54
CA LEU A 192 8.95 -4.61 11.97
C LEU A 192 7.42 -4.54 11.95
N TRP A 193 6.88 -3.37 12.22
CA TRP A 193 5.46 -3.09 12.06
C TRP A 193 5.23 -2.25 10.82
N LEU A 194 4.42 -2.76 9.89
CA LEU A 194 3.85 -1.94 8.82
C LEU A 194 2.58 -1.29 9.33
N MET A 195 2.55 0.03 9.35
CA MET A 195 1.44 0.83 9.82
C MET A 195 0.95 1.77 8.72
N ARG A 196 -0.35 2.06 8.73
CA ARG A 196 -1.02 2.89 7.75
C ARG A 196 -2.03 3.81 8.43
N ASN A 197 -2.10 5.04 7.95
CA ASN A 197 -3.13 5.98 8.35
C ASN A 197 -4.09 6.19 7.16
N ASP A 198 -5.27 5.60 7.31
CA ASP A 198 -6.40 5.71 6.38
C ASP A 198 -7.37 6.84 6.80
N SER A 199 -7.26 7.32 8.04
CA SER A 199 -8.17 8.31 8.62
C SER A 199 -8.06 9.70 7.99
N TYR A 200 -7.02 9.95 7.18
CA TYR A 200 -6.77 11.26 6.58
C TYR A 200 -7.92 11.76 5.68
N ASN A 201 -8.64 10.84 5.02
CA ASN A 201 -9.77 11.21 4.15
C ASN A 201 -11.13 11.21 4.89
N PHE A 202 -11.17 11.03 6.21
CA PHE A 202 -12.42 11.07 7.00
C PHE A 202 -12.62 12.41 7.73
N THR A 203 -11.59 13.26 7.83
CA THR A 203 -11.60 14.46 8.67
C THR A 203 -11.96 15.75 7.91
N GLY A 204 -12.69 15.64 6.79
CA GLY A 204 -13.29 16.79 6.11
C GLY A 204 -12.34 17.74 5.36
N SER A 205 -11.02 17.60 5.49
CA SER A 205 -10.12 18.74 5.34
C SER A 205 -9.41 18.89 3.99
N VAL A 206 -9.52 17.93 3.05
CA VAL A 206 -8.84 18.09 1.74
C VAL A 206 -9.67 17.54 0.59
N ALA A 207 -10.21 18.45 -0.22
CA ALA A 207 -10.60 18.14 -1.59
C ALA A 207 -9.34 17.87 -2.45
N PRO A 208 -9.42 17.03 -3.49
CA PRO A 208 -10.62 16.39 -4.00
C PRO A 208 -10.88 14.99 -3.37
N TYR A 209 -12.16 14.65 -3.16
CA TYR A 209 -12.59 13.41 -2.47
C TYR A 209 -12.60 12.16 -3.37
N ASP A 210 -12.02 12.29 -4.56
CA ASP A 210 -11.81 11.25 -5.57
C ASP A 210 -10.37 10.69 -5.55
N VAL A 211 -9.51 11.21 -4.66
CA VAL A 211 -8.13 10.75 -4.45
C VAL A 211 -7.98 10.17 -3.04
N LEU A 212 -7.58 8.91 -2.96
CA LEU A 212 -7.23 8.23 -1.72
C LEU A 212 -5.79 8.55 -1.34
N ARG A 213 -5.60 9.32 -0.27
CA ARG A 213 -4.30 9.50 0.38
C ARG A 213 -4.02 8.40 1.39
N VAL A 214 -2.84 7.79 1.27
CA VAL A 214 -2.39 6.73 2.14
C VAL A 214 -1.02 7.07 2.70
N ASN A 215 -0.94 7.13 4.02
CA ASN A 215 0.31 7.41 4.72
C ASN A 215 0.82 6.14 5.41
N TYR A 216 1.99 5.68 5.00
CA TYR A 216 2.65 4.51 5.54
C TYR A 216 3.77 4.89 6.49
N LEU A 217 3.94 4.03 7.48
CA LEU A 217 5.00 4.09 8.45
C LEU A 217 5.48 2.67 8.75
N VAL A 218 6.80 2.45 8.69
CA VAL A 218 7.41 1.22 9.20
C VAL A 218 8.22 1.55 10.44
N VAL A 219 7.89 0.90 11.55
CA VAL A 219 8.56 1.07 12.83
C VAL A 219 9.14 -0.24 13.35
N LYS A 220 10.10 -0.15 14.26
CA LYS A 220 10.58 -1.33 14.99
C LYS A 220 9.51 -1.86 15.92
N ASP A 221 9.57 -3.15 16.20
CA ASP A 221 8.86 -3.75 17.31
C ASP A 221 9.44 -3.30 18.67
N ASN A 222 8.55 -3.12 19.64
CA ASN A 222 8.83 -2.91 21.04
C ASN A 222 8.02 -3.92 21.85
N ASN A 223 8.58 -5.11 22.07
CA ASN A 223 7.96 -6.21 22.83
C ASN A 223 6.54 -6.57 22.36
N GLY A 224 6.34 -6.72 21.05
CA GLY A 224 5.04 -7.05 20.49
C GLY A 224 4.12 -5.84 20.30
N SER A 225 4.66 -4.63 20.24
CA SER A 225 3.90 -3.41 19.92
C SER A 225 4.70 -2.47 19.02
N PRO A 226 4.04 -1.64 18.19
CA PRO A 226 4.73 -0.66 17.36
C PRO A 226 5.51 0.36 18.21
N SER A 227 6.79 0.53 17.94
CA SER A 227 7.62 1.55 18.60
C SER A 227 7.51 2.93 17.92
N THR A 228 8.11 3.95 18.52
CA THR A 228 8.31 5.26 17.90
C THR A 228 9.56 5.32 17.00
N ASN A 229 10.35 4.25 16.90
CA ASN A 229 11.58 4.22 16.11
C ASN A 229 11.26 3.95 14.63
N ILE A 230 11.29 5.03 13.84
CA ILE A 230 10.87 5.01 12.44
C ILE A 230 12.02 4.53 11.55
N ILE A 231 11.71 3.57 10.69
CA ILE A 231 12.65 3.03 9.69
C ILE A 231 12.34 3.57 8.30
N ALA A 232 11.06 3.61 7.93
CA ALA A 232 10.63 4.11 6.63
C ALA A 232 9.30 4.84 6.75
N LYS A 233 9.11 5.84 5.87
CA LYS A 233 7.88 6.58 5.69
C LYS A 233 7.60 6.67 4.20
N LEU A 234 6.33 6.60 3.83
CA LEU A 234 5.87 6.90 2.47
C LEU A 234 4.51 7.56 2.56
N SER A 235 4.29 8.59 1.74
CA SER A 235 2.96 9.11 1.45
C SER A 235 2.70 8.84 -0.03
N SER A 236 1.53 8.29 -0.34
CA SER A 236 1.11 8.05 -1.72
C SER A 236 -0.35 8.42 -1.89
N GLU A 237 -0.67 8.84 -3.11
CA GLU A 237 -2.03 9.05 -3.58
C GLU A 237 -2.42 7.92 -4.54
N VAL A 238 -3.69 7.51 -4.46
CA VAL A 238 -4.29 6.47 -5.30
C VAL A 238 -5.62 7.00 -5.81
N ILE A 239 -5.83 6.94 -7.13
CA ILE A 239 -7.06 7.39 -7.77
C ILE A 239 -7.86 6.13 -8.17
N PRO A 240 -9.06 5.90 -7.62
CA PRO A 240 -9.95 4.84 -8.07
C PRO A 240 -10.32 4.99 -9.54
N TYR A 241 -10.51 3.88 -10.24
CA TYR A 241 -10.91 3.92 -11.65
C TYR A 241 -12.27 4.62 -11.85
N ALA A 242 -13.19 4.43 -10.91
CA ALA A 242 -14.48 5.12 -10.88
C ALA A 242 -14.37 6.66 -10.93
N SER A 243 -13.28 7.26 -10.45
CA SER A 243 -13.07 8.72 -10.52
C SER A 243 -12.99 9.21 -11.98
N PHE A 244 -12.46 8.40 -12.89
CA PHE A 244 -12.39 8.74 -14.32
C PHE A 244 -13.71 8.53 -15.05
N GLN A 245 -14.68 7.85 -14.42
CA GLN A 245 -16.01 7.63 -14.97
C GLN A 245 -17.00 8.72 -14.54
N CYS A 246 -16.61 9.61 -13.62
CA CYS A 246 -17.44 10.70 -13.16
C CYS A 246 -17.80 11.66 -14.30
N ILE A 247 -19.09 11.98 -14.41
CA ILE A 247 -19.61 13.00 -15.32
C ILE A 247 -19.37 14.36 -14.65
N LYS A 248 -18.61 15.24 -15.31
CA LYS A 248 -18.34 16.61 -14.86
C LYS A 248 -19.30 17.59 -15.50
#